data_AF-A0A945MET7-F1
#
_entry.id   AF-A0A945MET7-F1
#
_cell.length_a   1.000
_cell.length_b   1.000
_cell.length_c   1.000
_cell.angle_alpha   90.00
_cell.angle_beta   90.00
_cell.angle_gamma   90.00
#
_symmetry.space_group_name_H-M   'P 1'
#
loop_
_entity.id
_entity.type
_entity.pdbx_description
1 polymer ?
#
loop_
_entity_poly.entity_id
_entity_poly.type
_entity_poly.pdbx_seq_one_letter_code
_entity_poly.pdbx_strand_id
1 'polypeptide(L)'
;MANYKFYVNHLRFIAQKLDKTGSEFKSITSELNKLADKLDQNEDLVIEANSIRIMARALAGFSGFLQEHILPEVVAANNQYGEKELRWIIDTSMELMAKLISHAEITNNSENYTLELPNPPD
;
A
#
# COMPACT_ATOMS: atom_id res chain seq x y z
N MET A 1 12.30 -15.61 -5.35
CA MET A 1 11.40 -14.72 -4.59
C MET A 1 11.14 -13.48 -5.44
N ALA A 2 9.90 -13.02 -5.50
CA ALA A 2 9.54 -11.75 -6.11
C ALA A 2 10.22 -10.58 -5.39
N ASN A 3 10.76 -9.60 -6.13
CA ASN A 3 11.44 -8.44 -5.55
C ASN A 3 10.47 -7.26 -5.39
N TYR A 4 9.88 -7.11 -4.20
CA TYR A 4 8.95 -6.01 -3.89
C TYR A 4 9.65 -4.75 -3.36
N LYS A 5 10.96 -4.61 -3.53
CA LYS A 5 11.73 -3.47 -2.99
C LYS A 5 11.23 -2.12 -3.50
N PHE A 6 10.76 -2.06 -4.75
CA PHE A 6 10.14 -0.85 -5.31
C PHE A 6 8.86 -0.47 -4.53
N TYR A 7 8.01 -1.44 -4.20
CA TYR A 7 6.79 -1.21 -3.42
C TYR A 7 7.11 -0.77 -1.98
N VAL A 8 8.04 -1.46 -1.31
CA VAL A 8 8.53 -1.11 0.04
C VAL A 8 9.04 0.33 0.10
N ASN A 9 9.84 0.74 -0.89
CA ASN A 9 10.37 2.10 -0.96
C ASN A 9 9.27 3.16 -1.09
N HIS A 10 8.25 2.90 -1.92
CA HIS A 10 7.12 3.83 -2.07
C HIS A 10 6.28 3.92 -0.80
N LEU A 11 5.99 2.78 -0.14
CA LEU A 11 5.26 2.76 1.14
C LEU A 11 5.99 3.62 2.19
N ARG A 12 7.31 3.40 2.36
CA ARG A 12 8.14 4.17 3.30
C ARG A 12 8.21 5.66 2.93
N PHE A 13 8.34 5.98 1.65
CA PHE A 13 8.39 7.37 1.17
C PHE A 13 7.11 8.13 1.51
N ILE A 14 5.94 7.53 1.24
CA ILE A 14 4.65 8.17 1.55
C ILE A 14 4.42 8.24 3.06
N ALA A 15 4.74 7.18 3.80
CA ALA A 15 4.66 7.20 5.26
C ALA A 15 5.48 8.36 5.86
N GLN A 16 6.73 8.54 5.41
CA GLN A 16 7.58 9.65 5.85
C GLN A 16 7.04 11.03 5.46
N LYS A 17 6.36 11.14 4.32
CA LYS A 17 5.76 12.41 3.87
C LYS A 17 4.56 12.77 4.73
N LEU A 18 3.69 11.81 5.02
CA LEU A 18 2.50 11.99 5.86
C LEU A 18 2.83 12.24 7.33
N ASP A 19 3.89 11.62 7.86
CA ASP A 19 4.34 11.84 9.24
C ASP A 19 4.74 13.30 9.51
N LYS A 20 5.22 14.00 8.46
CA LYS A 20 5.58 15.42 8.53
C LYS A 20 4.36 16.35 8.48
N THR A 21 3.21 15.87 8.04
CA THR A 21 1.99 16.69 7.86
C THR A 21 1.21 16.86 9.17
N GLY A 22 1.26 15.90 10.09
CA GLY A 22 0.63 16.05 11.41
C GLY A 22 0.30 14.72 12.09
N SER A 23 -0.11 14.78 13.37
CA SER A 23 -0.43 13.59 14.17
C SER A 23 -1.66 12.81 13.71
N GLU A 24 -2.49 13.42 12.86
CA GLU A 24 -3.70 12.79 12.31
C GLU A 24 -3.40 11.57 11.42
N PHE A 25 -2.22 11.53 10.79
CA PHE A 25 -1.82 10.43 9.91
C PHE A 25 -1.06 9.32 10.63
N LYS A 26 -0.77 9.43 11.94
CA LYS A 26 0.07 8.47 12.67
C LYS A 26 -0.39 7.02 12.54
N SER A 27 -1.70 6.78 12.58
CA SER A 27 -2.25 5.43 12.42
C SER A 27 -2.05 4.90 11.00
N ILE A 28 -2.14 5.78 9.99
CA ILE A 28 -1.92 5.44 8.58
C ILE A 28 -0.44 5.18 8.31
N THR A 29 0.45 6.06 8.77
CA THR A 29 1.90 5.90 8.58
C THR A 29 2.42 4.66 9.29
N SER A 30 1.90 4.36 10.48
CA SER A 30 2.20 3.13 11.21
C SER A 30 1.82 1.89 10.39
N GLU A 31 0.60 1.82 9.86
CA GLU A 31 0.17 0.66 9.06
C GLU A 31 0.98 0.52 7.75
N LEU A 32 1.24 1.62 7.03
CA LEU A 32 2.08 1.57 5.82
C LEU A 32 3.51 1.07 6.12
N ASN A 33 4.11 1.51 7.22
CA ASN A 33 5.43 1.03 7.64
C ASN A 33 5.41 -0.44 8.05
N LYS A 34 4.38 -0.89 8.78
CA LYS A 34 4.22 -2.32 9.11
C LYS A 34 4.12 -3.19 7.85
N LEU A 35 3.34 -2.76 6.86
CA LEU A 35 3.23 -3.47 5.59
C LEU A 35 4.59 -3.52 4.88
N ALA A 36 5.30 -2.39 4.83
CA ALA A 36 6.63 -2.31 4.23
C ALA A 36 7.62 -3.25 4.93
N ASP A 37 7.60 -3.33 6.26
CA ASP A 37 8.51 -4.18 7.03
C ASP A 37 8.22 -5.67 6.82
N LYS A 38 6.95 -6.08 6.80
CA LYS A 38 6.57 -7.46 6.49
C LYS A 38 7.02 -7.89 5.09
N LEU A 39 6.89 -6.99 4.11
CA LEU A 39 7.36 -7.22 2.74
C LEU A 39 8.88 -7.34 2.67
N ASP A 40 9.62 -6.49 3.39
CA ASP A 40 11.08 -6.52 3.45
C ASP A 40 11.60 -7.83 4.09
N GLN A 41 10.86 -8.34 5.09
CA GLN A 41 11.20 -9.56 5.83
C GLN A 41 10.68 -10.86 5.18
N ASN A 42 9.89 -10.76 4.09
CA ASN A 42 9.19 -11.89 3.47
C ASN A 42 8.27 -12.65 4.45
N GLU A 43 7.62 -11.93 5.37
CA GLU A 43 6.64 -12.49 6.30
C GLU A 43 5.24 -12.53 5.69
N ASP A 44 4.37 -13.37 6.28
CA ASP A 44 2.95 -13.38 5.94
C ASP A 44 2.32 -12.01 6.21
N LEU A 45 1.62 -11.49 5.21
CA LEU A 45 1.00 -10.16 5.22
C LEU A 45 -0.34 -10.18 5.96
N VAL A 46 -0.32 -10.59 7.23
CA VAL A 46 -1.51 -10.65 8.08
C VAL A 46 -1.86 -9.25 8.60
N ILE A 47 -3.08 -8.81 8.37
CA ILE A 47 -3.66 -7.58 8.91
C ILE A 47 -4.62 -7.92 10.03
N GLU A 48 -4.41 -7.32 11.20
CA GLU A 48 -5.26 -7.50 12.36
C GLU A 48 -6.66 -6.93 12.11
N ALA A 49 -7.70 -7.61 12.61
CA ALA A 49 -9.10 -7.25 12.41
C ALA A 49 -9.41 -5.77 12.72
N ASN A 50 -8.85 -5.25 13.81
CA ASN A 50 -9.02 -3.86 14.25
C ASN A 50 -8.32 -2.83 13.33
N SER A 51 -7.30 -3.27 12.58
CA SER A 51 -6.53 -2.43 11.66
C SER A 51 -7.01 -2.53 10.21
N ILE A 52 -7.88 -3.49 9.85
CA ILE A 52 -8.30 -3.73 8.45
C ILE A 52 -8.82 -2.46 7.78
N ARG A 53 -9.71 -1.70 8.43
CA ARG A 53 -10.26 -0.47 7.86
C ARG A 53 -9.25 0.67 7.79
N ILE A 54 -8.32 0.72 8.74
CA ILE A 54 -7.24 1.71 8.75
C ILE A 54 -6.29 1.42 7.59
N MET A 55 -5.87 0.16 7.43
CA MET A 55 -5.04 -0.29 6.34
C MET A 55 -5.70 -0.05 4.97
N ALA A 56 -6.99 -0.38 4.83
CA ALA A 56 -7.73 -0.13 3.60
C ALA A 56 -7.72 1.36 3.22
N ARG A 57 -7.97 2.26 4.18
CA ARG A 57 -7.89 3.72 3.97
C ARG A 57 -6.47 4.19 3.65
N ALA A 58 -5.47 3.61 4.33
CA ALA A 58 -4.07 3.89 4.07
C ALA A 58 -3.70 3.54 2.62
N LEU A 59 -4.08 2.35 2.13
CA LEU A 59 -3.86 1.91 0.76
C LEU A 59 -4.63 2.78 -0.25
N ALA A 60 -5.87 3.18 0.05
CA ALA A 60 -6.63 4.09 -0.81
C ALA A 60 -5.94 5.45 -0.96
N GLY A 61 -5.55 6.08 0.16
CA GLY A 61 -4.87 7.37 0.14
C GLY A 61 -3.49 7.30 -0.51
N PHE A 62 -2.75 6.23 -0.25
CA PHE A 62 -1.47 5.94 -0.90
C PHE A 62 -1.61 5.82 -2.42
N SER A 63 -2.58 5.03 -2.89
CA SER A 63 -2.84 4.83 -4.33
C SER A 63 -3.26 6.14 -5.01
N GLY A 64 -4.21 6.86 -4.40
CA GLY A 64 -4.68 8.16 -4.91
C GLY A 64 -3.54 9.18 -5.00
N PHE A 65 -2.70 9.27 -3.97
CA PHE A 65 -1.54 10.18 -3.99
C PHE A 65 -0.57 9.82 -5.13
N LEU A 66 -0.23 8.56 -5.32
CA LEU A 66 0.64 8.14 -6.40
C LEU A 66 0.03 8.44 -7.77
N GLN A 67 -1.27 8.18 -7.93
CA GLN A 67 -1.99 8.40 -9.18
C GLN A 67 -2.10 9.88 -9.55
N GLU A 68 -2.37 10.75 -8.57
CA GLU A 68 -2.59 12.19 -8.81
C GLU A 68 -1.28 12.98 -8.91
N HIS A 69 -0.25 12.59 -8.14
CA HIS A 69 0.96 13.41 -8.00
C HIS A 69 2.22 12.80 -8.61
N ILE A 70 2.41 11.47 -8.54
CA ILE A 70 3.70 10.86 -8.93
C ILE A 70 3.65 10.28 -10.34
N LEU A 71 2.58 9.56 -10.69
CA LEU A 71 2.42 8.94 -11.99
C LEU A 71 2.51 9.97 -13.15
N PRO A 72 1.88 11.17 -13.09
CA PRO A 72 2.01 12.15 -14.16
C PRO A 72 3.45 12.64 -14.36
N GLU A 73 4.23 12.79 -13.29
CA GLU A 73 5.63 13.22 -13.37
C GLU A 73 6.51 12.17 -14.05
N VAL A 74 6.30 10.90 -13.70
CA VAL A 74 7.04 9.76 -14.30
C VAL A 74 6.69 9.58 -15.78
N VAL A 75 5.42 9.76 -16.13
CA VAL A 75 4.95 9.76 -17.53
C VAL A 75 5.57 10.92 -18.30
N ALA A 76 5.57 12.14 -17.74
CA ALA A 76 6.17 13.31 -18.38
C ALA A 76 7.69 13.16 -18.57
N ALA A 77 8.37 12.45 -17.66
CA ALA A 77 9.79 12.11 -17.78
C ALA A 77 10.07 10.97 -18.77
N ASN A 78 9.04 10.37 -19.40
CA ASN A 78 9.12 9.23 -20.31
C ASN A 78 9.85 8.01 -19.69
N ASN A 79 9.75 7.85 -18.37
CA ASN A 79 10.35 6.72 -17.65
C ASN A 79 9.40 5.53 -17.66
N GLN A 80 9.46 4.75 -18.73
CA GLN A 80 8.57 3.60 -18.96
C GLN A 80 8.65 2.54 -17.86
N TYR A 81 9.84 2.33 -17.28
CA TYR A 81 10.02 1.34 -16.21
C TYR A 81 9.34 1.80 -14.92
N GLY A 82 9.59 3.05 -14.50
CA GLY A 82 8.95 3.64 -13.34
C GLY A 82 7.43 3.75 -13.51
N GLU A 83 6.94 4.00 -14.72
CA GLU A 83 5.51 4.05 -15.00
C GLU A 83 4.86 2.67 -14.76
N LYS A 84 5.49 1.59 -15.25
CA LYS A 84 4.98 0.22 -15.02
C LYS A 84 4.96 -0.14 -13.55
N GLU A 85 6.04 0.14 -12.81
CA GLU A 85 6.11 -0.10 -11.37
C GLU A 85 5.01 0.67 -10.62
N LEU A 86 4.84 1.97 -10.92
CA LEU A 86 3.83 2.79 -10.27
C LEU A 86 2.41 2.33 -10.56
N ARG A 87 2.10 2.01 -11.82
CA ARG A 87 0.78 1.46 -12.19
C ARG A 87 0.50 0.18 -11.44
N TRP A 88 1.46 -0.74 -11.42
CA TRP A 88 1.33 -1.98 -10.65
C TRP A 88 1.11 -1.71 -9.15
N ILE A 89 1.84 -0.76 -8.55
CA ILE A 89 1.68 -0.38 -7.14
C ILE A 89 0.26 0.13 -6.88
N ILE A 90 -0.25 1.03 -7.73
CA ILE A 90 -1.57 1.63 -7.62
C ILE A 90 -2.64 0.55 -7.73
N ASP A 91 -2.59 -0.26 -8.80
CA ASP A 91 -3.59 -1.30 -9.06
C ASP A 91 -3.62 -2.34 -7.93
N THR A 92 -2.44 -2.80 -7.50
CA THR A 92 -2.31 -3.76 -6.40
C THR A 92 -2.84 -3.18 -5.10
N SER A 93 -2.48 -1.94 -4.76
CA SER A 93 -2.91 -1.30 -3.51
C SER A 93 -4.42 -1.06 -3.49
N MET A 94 -5.03 -0.72 -4.63
CA MET A 94 -6.48 -0.60 -4.77
C MET A 94 -7.19 -1.95 -4.66
N GLU A 95 -6.64 -3.01 -5.25
CA GLU A 95 -7.19 -4.36 -5.14
C GLU A 95 -7.16 -4.86 -3.69
N LEU A 96 -6.02 -4.71 -3.00
CA LEU A 96 -5.87 -5.07 -1.60
C LEU A 96 -6.83 -4.26 -0.71
N MET A 97 -7.00 -2.97 -0.98
CA MET A 97 -7.97 -2.14 -0.28
C MET A 97 -9.40 -2.68 -0.43
N ALA A 98 -9.82 -3.02 -1.66
CA ALA A 98 -11.15 -3.56 -1.91
C ALA A 98 -11.37 -4.89 -1.19
N LYS A 99 -10.36 -5.78 -1.21
CA LYS A 99 -10.38 -7.05 -0.47
C LYS A 99 -10.53 -6.84 1.04
N LEU A 100 -9.75 -5.92 1.62
CA LEU A 100 -9.82 -5.58 3.04
C LEU A 100 -11.19 -5.05 3.45
N ILE A 101 -11.77 -4.11 2.67
CA ILE A 101 -13.10 -3.59 2.94
C ILE A 101 -14.15 -4.70 2.83
N SER A 102 -14.12 -5.49 1.75
CA SER A 102 -15.06 -6.60 1.58
C SER A 102 -14.99 -7.59 2.75
N HIS A 103 -13.79 -7.94 3.20
CA HIS A 103 -13.58 -8.83 4.34
C HIS A 103 -14.09 -8.22 5.65
N ALA A 104 -13.81 -6.93 5.89
CA ALA A 104 -14.30 -6.22 7.06
C ALA A 104 -15.83 -6.14 7.13
N GLU A 105 -16.52 -6.02 5.98
CA GLU A 105 -17.98 -6.05 5.91
C GLU A 105 -18.54 -7.45 6.19
N ILE A 106 -17.95 -8.49 5.59
CA ILE A 106 -18.41 -9.89 5.75
C ILE A 106 -18.25 -10.36 7.20
N THR A 107 -17.09 -10.07 7.80
CA THR A 107 -16.72 -10.55 9.13
C THR A 107 -17.07 -9.57 10.24
N ASN A 108 -17.62 -8.41 9.90
CA ASN A 108 -17.88 -7.31 10.84
C ASN A 108 -16.66 -6.92 11.70
N ASN A 109 -15.47 -6.92 11.09
CA ASN A 109 -14.16 -6.66 11.75
C ASN A 109 -13.80 -7.64 12.87
N SER A 110 -14.29 -8.89 12.83
CA SER A 110 -13.99 -9.89 13.86
C SER A 110 -12.81 -10.81 13.53
N GLU A 111 -12.38 -10.83 12.27
CA GLU A 111 -11.34 -11.75 11.79
C GLU A 111 -10.17 -11.01 11.13
N ASN A 112 -8.97 -11.53 11.31
CA ASN A 112 -7.77 -11.07 10.60
C ASN A 112 -7.88 -11.39 9.11
N TYR A 113 -7.08 -10.71 8.29
CA TYR A 113 -7.00 -10.96 6.86
C TYR A 113 -5.57 -11.13 6.38
N THR A 114 -5.29 -12.15 5.59
CA THR A 114 -3.97 -12.37 4.98
C THR A 114 -3.96 -11.82 3.57
N LEU A 115 -3.08 -10.86 3.28
CA LEU A 115 -2.95 -10.28 1.95
C LEU A 115 -2.10 -11.19 1.05
N GLU A 116 -2.57 -11.37 -0.18
CA GLU A 116 -1.83 -12.02 -1.24
C GLU A 116 -1.44 -10.98 -2.28
N LEU A 117 -0.14 -10.88 -2.58
CA LEU A 117 0.37 -9.98 -3.61
C LEU A 117 0.47 -10.69 -4.96
N PRO A 118 0.09 -10.03 -6.06
CA PRO A 118 0.39 -10.52 -7.40
C PRO A 118 1.91 -10.52 -7.63
N ASN A 119 2.36 -11.20 -8.68
CA ASN A 119 3.76 -11.12 -9.08
C ASN A 119 4.12 -9.68 -9.46
N PRO A 120 5.35 -9.23 -9.16
CA PRO A 120 5.82 -7.90 -9.52
C PRO A 120 5.90 -7.74 -11.05
N PRO A 121 5.87 -6.50 -11.56
CA PRO A 121 5.97 -6.25 -12.99
C PRO A 121 7.39 -6.60 -13.50
N ASP A 122 7.46 -7.11 -14.74
CA ASP A 122 8.70 -7.47 -15.46
C ASP A 122 9.56 -6.25 -15.88
#